data_AF-A0A2E7DRJ4-F1
#
_entry.id   AF-A0A2E7DRJ4-F1
#
_cell.length_a   1.000
_cell.length_b   1.000
_cell.length_c   1.000
_cell.angle_alpha   90.00
_cell.angle_beta   90.00
_cell.angle_gamma   90.00
#
_symmetry.space_group_name_H-M   'P 1'
#
loop_
_entity.id
_entity.type
_entity.pdbx_description
1 polymer ?
#
loop_
_entity_poly.entity_id
_entity_poly.type
_entity_poly.pdbx_seq_one_letter_code
_entity_poly.pdbx_strand_id
1 'polypeptide(L)'
;MLGVLGGLVFVGLELQQSQRIALAAQQQERASISVDYFAPLIESGISFQQVFFEDSIDFSNPEEVSGFENIIHVLWFIFENDFYQYTQGLMDEQTWKAKLAGVRLLYNKCHARQLFESRRSIFSSEFRSIVDTFTDECAD
;
A
#
# COMPACT_ATOMS: atom_id res chain seq x y z
N MET A 1 9.68 6.83 -47.67
CA MET A 1 9.26 7.74 -46.59
C MET A 1 7.90 7.33 -45.99
N LEU A 2 6.84 7.15 -46.79
CA LEU A 2 5.52 6.71 -46.28
C LEU A 2 5.54 5.38 -45.51
N GLY A 3 6.31 4.38 -45.96
CA GLY A 3 6.43 3.11 -45.24
C GLY A 3 7.12 3.23 -43.87
N VAL A 4 8.06 4.17 -43.71
CA VAL A 4 8.72 4.44 -42.43
C VAL A 4 7.75 5.12 -41.47
N LEU A 5 6.98 6.10 -41.95
CA LEU A 5 5.93 6.75 -41.16
C LEU A 5 4.84 5.76 -40.73
N GLY A 6 4.39 4.89 -41.64
CA GLY A 6 3.44 3.82 -41.32
C GLY A 6 3.98 2.85 -40.26
N GLY A 7 5.25 2.47 -40.37
CA GLY A 7 5.93 1.64 -39.37
C GLY A 7 6.00 2.31 -37.99
N LEU A 8 6.34 3.60 -37.92
CA LEU A 8 6.40 4.34 -36.65
C LEU A 8 5.04 4.46 -35.96
N VAL A 9 3.96 4.68 -36.74
CA VAL A 9 2.59 4.71 -36.19
C VAL A 9 2.19 3.34 -35.63
N PHE A 10 2.49 2.27 -36.37
CA PHE A 10 2.21 0.91 -35.93
C PHE A 10 2.94 0.56 -34.62
N VAL A 11 4.25 0.85 -34.54
CA VAL A 11 5.05 0.66 -33.32
C VAL A 11 4.50 1.49 -32.16
N GLY A 12 4.09 2.74 -32.40
CA GLY A 12 3.48 3.58 -31.37
C GLY A 12 2.20 2.98 -30.78
N LEU A 13 1.35 2.38 -31.61
CA LEU A 13 0.13 1.69 -31.18
C LEU A 13 0.44 0.41 -30.40
N GLU A 14 1.41 -0.39 -30.86
CA GLU A 14 1.85 -1.60 -30.15
C GLU A 14 2.43 -1.27 -28.77
N LEU A 15 3.25 -0.21 -28.67
CA LEU A 15 3.80 0.24 -27.38
C LEU A 15 2.69 0.70 -26.43
N GLN A 16 1.69 1.43 -26.93
CA GLN A 16 0.55 1.84 -26.12
C GLN A 16 -0.26 0.64 -25.61
N GLN A 17 -0.49 -0.36 -26.46
CA GLN A 17 -1.18 -1.59 -26.06
C GLN A 17 -0.35 -2.39 -25.05
N SER A 18 0.95 -2.54 -25.29
CA SER A 18 1.89 -3.22 -24.39
C SER A 18 1.90 -2.57 -23.01
N GLN A 19 1.92 -1.23 -22.95
CA GLN A 19 1.83 -0.47 -21.71
C GLN A 19 0.52 -0.77 -20.96
N ARG A 20 -0.63 -0.76 -21.66
CA ARG A 20 -1.93 -1.07 -21.02
C ARG A 20 -1.97 -2.48 -20.44
N ILE A 21 -1.42 -3.46 -21.15
CA ILE A 21 -1.33 -4.85 -20.67
C ILE A 21 -0.43 -4.93 -19.43
N ALA A 22 0.73 -4.28 -19.46
CA ALA A 22 1.66 -4.26 -18.33
C ALA A 22 1.02 -3.64 -17.08
N LEU A 23 0.28 -2.55 -17.23
CA LEU A 23 -0.45 -1.92 -16.11
C LEU A 23 -1.55 -2.84 -15.55
N ALA A 24 -2.32 -3.49 -16.42
CA ALA A 24 -3.36 -4.43 -15.99
C ALA A 24 -2.75 -5.66 -15.27
N ALA A 25 -1.65 -6.21 -15.80
CA ALA A 25 -0.93 -7.31 -15.17
C ALA A 25 -0.38 -6.91 -13.79
N GLN A 26 0.18 -5.72 -13.67
CA GLN A 26 0.63 -5.18 -12.39
C GLN A 26 -0.51 -5.05 -11.38
N GLN A 27 -1.69 -4.56 -11.81
CA GLN A 27 -2.86 -4.49 -10.93
C GLN A 27 -3.37 -5.88 -10.50
N GLN A 28 -3.36 -6.86 -11.41
CA GLN A 28 -3.73 -8.23 -11.08
C GLN A 28 -2.73 -8.87 -10.10
N GLU A 29 -1.42 -8.63 -10.28
CA GLU A 29 -0.38 -9.09 -9.37
C GLU A 29 -0.56 -8.49 -7.98
N ARG A 30 -0.92 -7.20 -7.87
CA ARG A 30 -1.25 -6.57 -6.58
C ARG A 30 -2.46 -7.20 -5.91
N ALA A 31 -3.51 -7.47 -6.67
CA ALA A 31 -4.68 -8.15 -6.15
C ALA A 31 -4.32 -9.56 -5.65
N SER A 32 -3.50 -10.30 -6.40
CA SER A 32 -2.99 -11.62 -5.99
C SER A 32 -2.17 -11.55 -4.71
N ILE A 33 -1.19 -10.65 -4.64
CA ILE A 33 -0.36 -10.46 -3.44
C ILE A 33 -1.24 -10.13 -2.23
N SER A 34 -2.25 -9.26 -2.41
CA SER A 34 -3.19 -8.94 -1.34
C SER A 34 -3.97 -10.18 -0.86
N VAL A 35 -4.43 -11.02 -1.79
CA VAL A 35 -5.10 -12.30 -1.47
C VAL A 35 -4.16 -13.28 -0.78
N ASP A 36 -2.91 -13.38 -1.24
CA ASP A 36 -1.89 -14.25 -0.65
C ASP A 36 -1.54 -13.81 0.77
N TYR A 37 -1.57 -12.50 1.06
CA TYR A 37 -1.43 -11.98 2.43
C TYR A 37 -2.57 -12.39 3.36
N PHE A 38 -3.78 -12.67 2.86
CA PHE A 38 -4.89 -13.10 3.72
C PHE A 38 -4.79 -14.57 4.13
N ALA A 39 -4.08 -15.41 3.37
CA ALA A 39 -3.99 -16.84 3.69
C ALA A 39 -3.35 -17.11 5.07
N PRO A 40 -2.21 -16.50 5.45
CA PRO A 40 -1.66 -16.64 6.81
C PRO A 40 -2.54 -16.05 7.91
N LEU A 41 -3.32 -15.00 7.59
CA LEU A 41 -4.24 -14.38 8.56
C LEU A 41 -5.37 -15.33 8.94
N ILE A 42 -5.92 -16.03 7.95
CA ILE A 42 -6.93 -17.08 8.18
C ILE A 42 -6.40 -18.18 9.11
N GLU A 43 -5.14 -18.60 8.93
CA GLU A 43 -4.51 -19.63 9.75
C GLU A 43 -4.26 -19.19 11.19
N SER A 44 -3.94 -17.91 11.41
CA SER A 44 -3.68 -17.33 12.73
C SER A 44 -4.93 -17.02 13.56
N GLY A 45 -6.13 -17.06 12.95
CA GLY A 45 -7.38 -16.63 13.60
C GLY A 45 -7.51 -15.11 13.78
N ILE A 46 -6.52 -14.32 13.36
CA ILE A 46 -6.49 -12.86 13.41
C ILE A 46 -6.89 -12.33 12.05
N SER A 47 -7.88 -11.43 12.02
CA SER A 47 -8.36 -10.85 10.77
C SER A 47 -7.91 -9.40 10.59
N PHE A 48 -7.78 -8.99 9.32
CA PHE A 48 -7.58 -7.59 8.97
C PHE A 48 -8.68 -6.68 9.53
N GLN A 49 -9.91 -7.19 9.61
CA GLN A 49 -11.04 -6.45 10.16
C GLN A 49 -10.81 -6.08 11.63
N GLN A 50 -10.41 -7.07 12.43
CA GLN A 50 -10.08 -6.87 13.85
C GLN A 50 -8.93 -5.88 14.04
N VAL A 51 -7.84 -6.02 13.27
CA VAL A 51 -6.66 -5.15 13.40
C VAL A 51 -6.93 -3.74 12.88
N PHE A 52 -7.50 -3.61 11.68
CA PHE A 52 -7.52 -2.34 10.98
C PHE A 52 -8.75 -1.49 11.31
N PHE A 53 -9.93 -2.11 11.43
CA PHE A 53 -11.20 -1.37 11.56
C PHE A 53 -11.80 -1.42 12.97
N GLU A 54 -11.63 -2.51 13.70
CA GLU A 54 -12.30 -2.71 15.00
C GLU A 54 -11.38 -2.45 16.21
N ASP A 55 -10.07 -2.51 16.02
CA ASP A 55 -9.05 -2.33 17.07
C ASP A 55 -9.26 -3.28 18.26
N SER A 56 -9.68 -4.52 17.98
CA SER A 56 -10.18 -5.48 18.96
C SER A 56 -9.17 -6.58 19.32
N ILE A 57 -7.88 -6.26 19.25
CA ILE A 57 -6.79 -7.21 19.50
C ILE A 57 -6.58 -7.41 21.00
N ASP A 58 -6.45 -8.66 21.44
CA ASP A 58 -6.05 -8.97 22.80
C ASP A 58 -4.53 -8.89 22.95
N PHE A 59 -4.05 -7.73 23.43
CA PHE A 59 -2.63 -7.50 23.69
C PHE A 59 -2.05 -8.34 24.85
N SER A 60 -2.87 -9.12 25.56
CA SER A 60 -2.38 -10.12 26.53
C SER A 60 -2.02 -11.47 25.88
N ASN A 61 -2.46 -11.71 24.65
CA ASN A 61 -2.18 -12.92 23.88
C ASN A 61 -0.97 -12.70 22.93
N PRO A 62 0.18 -13.37 23.16
CA PRO A 62 1.37 -13.18 22.34
C PRO A 62 1.19 -13.51 20.85
N GLU A 63 0.32 -14.46 20.51
CA GLU A 63 0.04 -14.83 19.11
C GLU A 63 -0.72 -13.72 18.40
N GLU A 64 -1.71 -13.11 19.07
CA GLU A 64 -2.46 -11.97 18.56
C GLU A 64 -1.60 -10.73 18.37
N VAL A 65 -0.70 -10.47 19.32
CA VAL A 65 0.28 -9.38 19.21
C VAL A 65 1.18 -9.58 17.99
N SER A 66 1.71 -10.79 17.79
CA SER A 66 2.56 -11.10 16.64
C SER A 66 1.83 -10.93 15.30
N GLY A 67 0.58 -11.40 15.21
CA GLY A 67 -0.21 -11.21 14.00
C GLY A 67 -0.57 -9.74 13.75
N PHE A 68 -0.90 -8.99 14.79
CA PHE A 68 -1.10 -7.54 14.71
C PHE A 68 0.13 -6.84 14.15
N GLU A 69 1.32 -7.04 14.75
CA GLU A 69 2.56 -6.39 14.30
C GLU A 69 2.88 -6.69 12.83
N ASN A 70 2.70 -7.96 12.42
CA ASN A 70 2.90 -8.36 11.03
C ASN A 70 1.91 -7.69 10.08
N ILE A 71 0.62 -7.61 10.43
CA ILE A 71 -0.38 -6.90 9.61
C ILE A 71 -0.02 -5.42 9.46
N ILE A 72 0.39 -4.76 10.54
CA ILE A 72 0.82 -3.36 10.51
C ILE A 72 2.02 -3.18 9.56
N HIS A 73 3.00 -4.10 9.60
CA HIS A 73 4.14 -4.07 8.69
C HIS A 73 3.74 -4.25 7.22
N VAL A 74 2.85 -5.19 6.93
CA VAL A 74 2.31 -5.42 5.58
C VAL A 74 1.61 -4.17 5.07
N LEU A 75 0.76 -3.55 5.90
CA LEU A 75 0.07 -2.32 5.55
C LEU A 75 1.02 -1.17 5.20
N TRP A 76 2.10 -1.00 5.98
CA TRP A 76 3.11 0.00 5.65
C TRP A 76 3.83 -0.28 4.33
N PHE A 77 4.12 -1.55 4.00
CA PHE A 77 4.67 -1.91 2.69
C PHE A 77 3.70 -1.60 1.55
N ILE A 78 2.41 -1.91 1.73
CA ILE A 78 1.36 -1.62 0.74
C ILE A 78 1.26 -0.11 0.52
N PHE A 79 1.19 0.69 1.58
CA PHE A 79 1.04 2.14 1.45
C PHE A 79 2.26 2.84 0.84
N GLU A 80 3.48 2.39 1.17
CA GLU A 80 4.68 2.91 0.51
C GLU A 80 4.73 2.50 -0.98
N ASN A 81 4.31 1.28 -1.31
CA ASN A 81 4.20 0.84 -2.71
C ASN A 81 3.13 1.64 -3.49
N ASP A 82 1.99 1.91 -2.87
CA ASP A 82 0.93 2.75 -3.43
C ASP A 82 1.42 4.17 -3.69
N PHE A 83 2.19 4.74 -2.77
CA PHE A 83 2.85 6.02 -3.00
C PHE A 83 3.81 5.97 -4.19
N TYR A 84 4.67 4.95 -4.27
CA TYR A 84 5.58 4.78 -5.40
C TYR A 84 4.82 4.69 -6.73
N GLN A 85 3.73 3.96 -6.81
CA GLN A 85 2.91 3.89 -8.02
C GLN A 85 2.33 5.24 -8.43
N TYR A 86 1.83 5.99 -7.46
CA TYR A 86 1.30 7.32 -7.70
C TYR A 86 2.38 8.23 -8.29
N THR A 87 3.61 8.21 -7.76
CA THR A 87 4.72 9.00 -8.32
C THR A 87 5.15 8.54 -9.72
N GLN A 88 4.95 7.26 -10.05
CA GLN A 88 5.20 6.74 -11.40
C GLN A 88 4.03 6.96 -12.38
N GLY A 89 2.94 7.62 -11.96
CA GLY A 89 1.75 7.86 -12.80
C GLY A 89 0.91 6.60 -13.06
N LEU A 90 1.11 5.55 -12.27
CA LEU A 90 0.39 4.28 -12.37
C LEU A 90 -0.86 4.22 -11.48
N MET A 91 -1.05 5.28 -10.69
CA MET A 91 -2.22 5.52 -9.86
C MET A 91 -2.65 6.97 -10.06
N ASP A 92 -3.93 7.20 -10.31
CA ASP A 92 -4.46 8.55 -10.47
C ASP A 92 -4.58 9.28 -9.12
N GLU A 93 -4.67 10.61 -9.19
CA GLU A 93 -4.73 11.46 -8.00
C GLU A 93 -5.96 11.19 -7.12
N GLN A 94 -7.11 10.84 -7.72
CA GLN A 94 -8.32 10.55 -6.96
C GLN A 94 -8.17 9.27 -6.15
N THR A 95 -7.65 8.21 -6.76
CA THR A 95 -7.34 6.94 -6.08
C THR A 95 -6.30 7.13 -4.99
N TRP A 96 -5.24 7.90 -5.25
CA TRP A 96 -4.22 8.20 -4.24
C TRP A 96 -4.80 8.95 -3.04
N LYS A 97 -5.60 10.00 -3.28
CA LYS A 97 -6.29 10.75 -2.21
C LYS A 97 -7.19 9.86 -1.37
N ALA A 98 -7.87 8.89 -1.96
CA ALA A 98 -8.67 7.92 -1.21
C ALA A 98 -7.79 7.03 -0.31
N LYS A 99 -6.65 6.57 -0.81
CA LYS A 99 -5.71 5.74 -0.04
C LYS A 99 -5.08 6.47 1.15
N LEU A 100 -4.87 7.79 1.06
CA LEU A 100 -4.39 8.61 2.18
C LEU A 100 -5.26 8.50 3.44
N ALA A 101 -6.57 8.23 3.30
CA ALA A 101 -7.44 7.98 4.46
C ALA A 101 -6.99 6.74 5.25
N GLY A 102 -6.59 5.66 4.55
CA GLY A 102 -6.05 4.45 5.17
C GLY A 102 -4.68 4.67 5.81
N VAL A 103 -3.80 5.43 5.13
CA VAL A 103 -2.49 5.79 5.70
C VAL A 103 -2.65 6.59 6.99
N ARG A 104 -3.56 7.57 6.99
CA ARG A 104 -3.88 8.38 8.19
C ARG A 104 -4.45 7.52 9.31
N LEU A 105 -5.40 6.64 9.00
CA LEU A 105 -5.97 5.74 10.00
C LEU A 105 -4.89 4.86 10.64
N LEU A 106 -4.00 4.28 9.83
CA LEU A 106 -2.90 3.46 10.33
C LEU A 106 -1.91 4.27 11.17
N TYR A 107 -1.56 5.46 10.72
CA TYR A 107 -0.68 6.38 11.46
C TYR A 107 -1.28 6.68 12.84
N ASN A 108 -2.58 6.97 12.92
CA ASN A 108 -3.24 7.30 14.19
C ASN A 108 -3.68 6.08 15.02
N LYS A 109 -3.22 4.87 14.69
CA LYS A 109 -3.34 3.71 15.61
C LYS A 109 -2.25 3.78 16.67
N CYS A 110 -2.60 4.28 17.84
CA CYS A 110 -1.61 4.56 18.90
C CYS A 110 -0.86 3.31 19.37
N HIS A 111 -1.52 2.15 19.45
CA HIS A 111 -0.87 0.87 19.73
C HIS A 111 0.16 0.45 18.67
N ALA A 112 0.06 0.96 17.44
CA ALA A 112 0.98 0.71 16.33
C ALA A 112 2.04 1.80 16.14
N ARG A 113 2.01 2.89 16.92
CA ARG A 113 2.89 4.06 16.72
C ARG A 113 4.37 3.69 16.72
N GLN A 114 4.80 2.82 17.64
CA GLN A 114 6.19 2.37 17.73
C GLN A 114 6.65 1.61 16.48
N LEU A 115 5.75 0.87 15.82
CA LEU A 115 6.05 0.16 14.58
C LEU A 115 6.30 1.13 13.42
N PHE A 116 5.54 2.24 13.36
CA PHE A 116 5.82 3.33 12.42
C PHE A 116 7.17 3.98 12.71
N GLU A 117 7.44 4.36 13.97
CA GLU A 117 8.71 5.01 14.34
C GLU A 117 9.93 4.14 14.01
N SER A 118 9.82 2.83 14.24
CA SER A 118 10.88 1.86 13.90
C SER A 118 11.18 1.81 12.41
N ARG A 119 10.16 2.07 11.56
CA ARG A 119 10.28 2.10 10.09
C ARG A 119 10.54 3.48 9.53
N ARG A 120 10.32 4.54 10.31
CA ARG A 120 10.34 5.92 9.82
C ARG A 120 11.63 6.24 9.08
N SER A 121 12.79 5.83 9.61
CA SER A 121 14.09 6.12 9.01
C SER A 121 14.34 5.43 7.66
N ILE A 122 13.66 4.32 7.38
CA ILE A 122 13.85 3.53 6.14
C ILE A 122 12.81 3.85 5.06
N PHE A 123 11.76 4.61 5.38
CA PHE A 123 10.84 5.11 4.37
C PHE A 123 11.51 6.13 3.45
N SER A 124 11.06 6.18 2.19
CA SER A 124 11.41 7.29 1.29
C SER A 124 11.12 8.65 1.93
N SER A 125 11.95 9.65 1.63
CA SER A 125 11.81 11.00 2.20
C SER A 125 10.50 11.66 1.78
N GLU A 126 10.03 11.44 0.54
CA GLU A 126 8.75 12.02 0.11
C GLU A 126 7.56 11.36 0.80
N PHE A 127 7.57 10.04 0.97
CA PHE A 127 6.48 9.35 1.69
C PHE A 127 6.40 9.79 3.15
N ARG A 128 7.54 9.88 3.84
CA ARG A 128 7.60 10.43 5.20
C ARG A 128 7.02 11.83 5.28
N SER A 129 7.39 12.71 4.34
CA SER A 129 6.93 14.10 4.34
C SER A 129 5.41 14.18 4.24
N ILE A 130 4.76 13.24 3.55
CA ILE A 130 3.30 13.13 3.48
C ILE A 130 2.73 12.69 4.83
N VAL A 131 3.27 11.63 5.42
CA VAL A 131 2.78 11.11 6.71
C VAL A 131 2.94 12.15 7.82
N ASP A 132 4.05 12.89 7.83
CA ASP A 132 4.33 13.98 8.77
C ASP A 132 3.34 15.16 8.65
N THR A 133 2.50 15.22 7.59
CA THR A 133 1.44 16.24 7.48
C THR A 133 0.16 15.88 8.24
N PHE A 134 0.02 14.63 8.66
CA PHE A 134 -1.17 14.19 9.38
C PHE A 134 -1.17 14.73 10.81
N THR A 135 -2.36 15.07 11.30
CA THR A 135 -2.55 15.37 12.72
C THR A 135 -2.24 14.12 13.53
N ASP A 136 -1.33 14.23 14.48
CA ASP A 136 -1.01 13.15 15.43
C ASP A 136 -2.07 13.10 16.53
N GLU A 137 -2.96 12.11 16.44
CA GLU A 137 -4.02 11.88 17.43
C GLU A 137 -3.52 11.10 18.65
N CYS A 138 -2.26 10.64 18.63
CA CYS A 138 -1.62 9.89 19.70
C CYS A 138 -0.65 10.73 20.54
N ALA A 139 -0.48 12.00 20.20
CA ALA A 139 0.25 12.96 21.02
C ALA A 139 -0.68 13.49 22.11
N ASP A 140 -0.27 13.36 23.38
CA ASP A 140 -0.94 13.98 24.54
C ASP A 140 -0.97 15.52 24.44
#